data_AF-A0A920E3J2-F1
#
_entry.id   AF-A0A920E3J2-F1
#
_cell.length_a   1.000
_cell.length_b   1.000
_cell.length_c   1.000
_cell.angle_alpha   90.00
_cell.angle_beta   90.00
_cell.angle_gamma   90.00
#
_symmetry.space_group_name_H-M   'P 1'
#
loop_
_entity.id
_entity.type
_entity.pdbx_description
1 polymer ?
#
loop_
_entity_poly.entity_id
_entity_poly.type
_entity_poly.pdbx_seq_one_letter_code
_entity_poly.pdbx_strand_id
1 'polypeptide(L)' 'MEYGKEILIGDFILEIYCMTHSIPESNAVMIKTEQGNILHSGDWKLDPSPLIGNH' A
#
# COMPACT_ATOMS: atom_id res chain seq x y z
N MET A 1 -6.68 9.09 2.25
CA MET A 1 -6.02 8.29 3.31
C MET A 1 -4.65 8.88 3.57
N GLU A 2 -4.09 8.68 4.76
CA GLU A 2 -2.73 9.13 5.05
C GLU A 2 -1.78 7.94 4.87
N TYR A 3 -1.04 7.95 3.77
CA TYR A 3 -0.11 6.88 3.41
C TYR A 3 1.11 6.85 4.34
N GLY A 4 1.70 5.67 4.51
CA GLY A 4 2.87 5.48 5.37
C GLY A 4 2.60 5.57 6.87
N LYS A 5 1.33 5.71 7.31
CA LYS A 5 0.96 5.55 8.71
C LYS A 5 0.72 4.09 9.06
N GLU A 6 1.15 3.74 10.27
CA GLU A 6 0.88 2.44 10.88
C GLU A 6 -0.54 2.39 11.46
N ILE A 7 -1.28 1.35 11.09
CA ILE A 7 -2.61 1.04 11.58
C ILE A 7 -2.54 -0.27 12.36
N LEU A 8 -2.90 -0.22 13.64
CA LEU A 8 -2.94 -1.40 14.51
C LEU A 8 -4.28 -2.14 14.37
N ILE A 9 -4.22 -3.42 14.02
CA ILE A 9 -5.37 -4.32 13.95
C ILE A 9 -5.00 -5.64 14.64
N GLY A 10 -5.34 -5.75 15.93
CA GLY A 10 -4.92 -6.90 16.73
C GLY A 10 -3.39 -7.02 16.76
N ASP A 11 -2.88 -8.20 16.41
CA ASP A 11 -1.44 -8.49 16.36
C ASP A 11 -0.76 -8.05 15.04
N PHE A 12 -1.50 -7.34 14.18
CA PHE A 12 -1.00 -6.86 12.88
C PHE A 12 -0.79 -5.34 12.90
N ILE A 13 0.34 -4.92 12.35
CA ILE A 13 0.59 -3.51 12.00
C ILE A 13 0.52 -3.39 10.48
N LEU A 14 -0.38 -2.53 9.98
CA LEU A 14 -0.55 -2.29 8.56
C LEU A 14 0.03 -0.93 8.17
N GLU A 15 0.75 -0.89 7.06
CA GLU A 15 1.08 0.35 6.36
C GLU A 15 0.55 0.28 4.93
N ILE A 16 -0.12 1.35 4.49
CA ILE A 16 -0.72 1.45 3.17
C ILE A 16 0.17 2.31 2.27
N TYR A 17 0.42 1.82 1.05
CA TYR A 17 1.24 2.46 0.03
C TYR A 17 0.41 2.65 -1.24
N CYS A 18 0.41 3.88 -1.77
CA CYS A 18 -0.25 4.20 -3.04
C CYS A 18 0.48 3.51 -4.21
N MET A 19 -0.28 2.92 -5.13
CA MET A 19 0.24 2.23 -6.31
C MET A 19 -0.46 2.71 -7.58
N THR A 20 0.27 2.79 -8.69
CA THR A 20 -0.36 3.05 -10.00
C THR A 20 -1.03 1.78 -10.52
N HIS A 21 -2.25 1.91 -11.04
CA HIS A 21 -3.01 0.80 -11.63
C HIS A 21 -3.97 1.29 -12.73
N SER A 22 -4.87 0.43 -13.20
CA SER A 22 -5.92 0.76 -14.18
C SER A 22 -7.13 1.48 -13.57
N ILE A 23 -7.25 1.49 -12.24
CA ILE A 23 -8.25 2.25 -11.49
C ILE A 23 -7.57 3.19 -10.47
N PRO A 24 -8.23 4.31 -10.11
CA PRO A 24 -7.76 5.21 -9.05
C PRO A 24 -7.62 4.51 -7.69
N GLU A 25 -6.77 5.08 -6.82
CA GLU A 25 -6.65 4.70 -5.40
C GLU A 25 -6.32 3.22 -5.14
N SER A 26 -5.59 2.57 -6.06
CA SER A 26 -5.02 1.23 -5.82
C SER A 26 -3.88 1.31 -4.79
N ASN A 27 -3.76 0.28 -3.95
CA ASN A 27 -2.80 0.27 -2.84
C ASN A 27 -2.11 -1.08 -2.67
N ALA A 28 -0.84 -1.03 -2.25
CA ALA A 28 -0.16 -2.14 -1.60
C ALA A 28 -0.27 -2.00 -0.08
N VAL A 29 -0.21 -3.12 0.62
CA VAL A 29 -0.24 -3.17 2.09
C VAL A 29 0.97 -3.94 2.59
N MET A 30 1.76 -3.29 3.46
CA MET A 30 2.74 -3.98 4.28
C MET A 30 2.04 -4.46 5.56
N ILE A 31 2.08 -5.75 5.80
CA ILE A 31 1.55 -6.39 7.00
C ILE A 31 2.76 -6.81 7.83
N LYS A 32 2.98 -6.16 8.97
CA LYS A 32 4.06 -6.51 9.90
C LYS A 32 3.50 -7.41 11.00
N THR A 33 4.19 -8.51 11.28
CA THR A 33 3.94 -9.41 12.41
C THR A 33 5.24 -9.65 13.16
N GLU A 34 5.16 -10.30 14.32
CA GLU A 34 6.37 -10.70 15.06
C GLU A 34 7.28 -11.67 14.27
N GLN A 35 6.70 -12.43 13.33
CA GLN A 35 7.42 -13.41 12.51
C GLN A 35 8.06 -12.79 11.27
N GLY A 36 7.70 -11.56 10.92
CA GLY A 36 8.27 -10.83 9.80
C GLY A 36 7.26 -9.98 9.05
N ASN A 37 7.69 -9.52 7.87
CA ASN A 37 6.93 -8.60 7.04
C ASN A 37 6.38 -9.32 5.81
N ILE A 38 5.10 -9.09 5.52
CA ILE A 38 4.42 -9.57 4.32
C ILE A 38 4.03 -8.34 3.49
N LEU A 39 4.54 -8.26 2.27
CA LEU A 39 4.08 -7.28 1.30
C LEU A 39 2.97 -7.90 0.45
N HIS A 40 1.74 -7.42 0.62
CA HIS A 40 0.67 -7.69 -0.33
C HIS A 40 0.63 -6.56 -1.35
N SER A 41 1.11 -6.82 -2.56
CA SER A 41 1.24 -5.79 -3.60
C SER A 41 -0.09 -5.26 -4.14
N GLY A 42 -1.17 -6.03 -3.97
CA GLY A 42 -2.37 -5.89 -4.78
C GLY A 42 -2.06 -6.04 -6.27
N ASP A 43 -2.98 -5.53 -7.11
CA ASP A 43 -2.75 -5.38 -8.54
C ASP A 43 -2.20 -3.99 -8.83
N TRP A 44 -1.08 -3.95 -9.56
CA TRP A 44 -0.34 -2.73 -9.80
C TRP A 44 0.40 -2.79 -11.14
N LYS A 45 0.83 -1.63 -11.61
CA LYS A 45 1.83 -1.45 -12.66
C LYS A 45 2.81 -0.35 -12.24
N LEU A 46 3.92 -0.19 -12.96
CA LEU A 46 4.76 1.00 -12.88
C LEU A 46 4.37 1.96 -13.98
N ASP A 47 3.67 3.04 -13.63
CA ASP A 47 3.33 4.11 -14.56
C ASP A 47 4.23 5.32 -14.29
N PRO A 48 5.15 5.70 -15.20
CA PRO A 48 5.99 6.88 -15.02
C PRO A 48 5.23 8.19 -15.24
N SER A 49 3.98 8.14 -15.70
CA SER A 49 3.16 9.32 -16.01
C SER A 49 1.69 9.10 -15.62
N PRO A 50 1.40 8.83 -14.33
CA PRO A 50 0.03 8.60 -13.87
C PRO A 50 -0.81 9.87 -14.08
N LEU A 51 -2.06 9.70 -14.55
CA LEU A 51 -2.95 10.84 -14.79
C LEU A 51 -3.39 11.52 -13.48
N ILE A 52 -3.46 10.77 -12.39
CA ILE A 52 -3.94 11.22 -11.08
C ILE A 52 -3.11 10.57 -9.96
N GLY A 53 -3.12 11.18 -8.79
CA GLY A 53 -2.30 10.80 -7.64
C GLY A 53 -1.11 11.75 -7.47
N ASN A 54 -0.61 11.86 -6.24
CA ASN A 54 0.58 12.65 -5.92
C ASN A 54 1.77 11.70 -5.72
N HIS A 55 2.97 12.19 -6.02
CA HIS A 55 4.23 11.50 -5.72
C HIS A 55 4.49 11.42 -4.21
#